data_AF-A0A9P3C771-F1
#
_entry.id   AF-A0A9P3C771-F1
#
_cell.length_a   1.000
_cell.length_b   1.000
_cell.length_c   1.000
_cell.angle_alpha   90.00
_cell.angle_beta   90.00
_cell.angle_gamma   90.00
#
_symmetry.space_group_name_H-M   'P 1'
#
loop_
_entity.id
_entity.type
_entity.pdbx_description
1 polymer ?
#
loop_
_entity_poly.entity_id
_entity_poly.type
_entity_poly.pdbx_seq_one_letter_code
_entity_poly.pdbx_strand_id
1 'polypeptide(L)'
;MSAHVNWGSDESKREPGLHFMSNDADQIERAMQEDQKDHWGFVIYRCTYNSDADWQVFEHSYRRAIRETMGFFKGLDIFDKLDVTIIEDRDTLDGASSATIRNHFKGWCKEISPEEADDPWSNNQRLKFCIRVDEASLETVVRAAQDAESPGGDGGYVDLIWKNWSPNQAAEQEGAARGKDVVEGMRAKDVGFMRVALSFVTGMYCHLRQEYAWDSEYRRPPYVADG
;
A
#
# COMPACT_ATOMS: atom_id res chain seq x y z
N MET A 1 -17.65 -14.40 26.73
CA MET A 1 -17.91 -15.56 25.86
C MET A 1 -17.40 -15.18 24.48
N SER A 2 -16.19 -15.61 24.13
CA SER A 2 -15.63 -15.35 22.80
C SER A 2 -16.48 -16.09 21.77
N ALA A 3 -17.01 -15.35 20.79
CA ALA A 3 -17.54 -15.98 19.60
C ALA A 3 -16.39 -16.76 18.95
N HIS A 4 -16.55 -18.07 18.80
CA HIS A 4 -15.70 -18.83 17.91
C HIS A 4 -15.95 -18.31 16.50
N VAL A 5 -15.02 -17.52 15.98
CA VAL A 5 -14.96 -17.20 14.56
C VAL A 5 -14.73 -18.53 13.85
N ASN A 6 -15.72 -18.96 13.06
CA ASN A 6 -15.57 -20.11 12.19
C ASN A 6 -14.66 -19.68 11.03
N TRP A 7 -13.39 -20.08 11.08
CA TRP A 7 -12.33 -19.58 10.20
C TRP A 7 -12.45 -19.96 8.72
N GLY A 8 -13.60 -20.48 8.28
CA GLY A 8 -13.75 -21.05 6.94
C GLY A 8 -12.83 -22.26 6.75
N SER A 9 -12.79 -22.77 5.52
CA SER A 9 -11.78 -23.75 5.13
C SER A 9 -10.42 -23.05 5.04
N ASP A 10 -9.33 -23.73 5.44
CA ASP A 10 -7.97 -23.28 5.13
C ASP A 10 -7.61 -23.46 3.65
N GLU A 11 -8.49 -24.12 2.88
CA GLU A 11 -8.38 -24.25 1.43
C GLU A 11 -8.86 -22.99 0.72
N SER A 12 -8.15 -22.64 -0.36
CA SER A 12 -8.55 -21.58 -1.27
C SER A 12 -9.92 -21.86 -1.89
N LYS A 13 -10.84 -20.90 -1.80
CA LYS A 13 -12.16 -21.03 -2.46
C LYS A 13 -12.05 -20.93 -3.99
N ARG A 14 -10.98 -20.31 -4.48
CA ARG A 14 -10.73 -19.98 -5.90
C ARG A 14 -9.81 -20.99 -6.58
N GLU A 15 -9.00 -21.70 -5.82
CA GLU A 15 -8.03 -22.67 -6.34
C GLU A 15 -7.96 -23.93 -5.46
N PRO A 16 -8.80 -24.94 -5.75
CA PRO A 16 -8.82 -26.18 -4.99
C PRO A 16 -7.45 -26.84 -4.88
N GLY A 17 -7.10 -27.33 -3.70
CA GLY A 17 -5.81 -27.92 -3.37
C GLY A 17 -4.73 -26.91 -2.94
N LEU A 18 -4.97 -25.60 -3.05
CA LEU A 18 -4.09 -24.57 -2.46
C LEU A 18 -4.61 -24.09 -1.11
N HIS A 19 -3.70 -23.64 -0.27
CA HIS A 19 -4.05 -22.94 0.96
C HIS A 19 -4.51 -21.51 0.65
N PHE A 20 -5.47 -20.97 1.40
CA PHE A 20 -6.02 -19.62 1.12
C PHE A 20 -4.94 -18.52 1.14
N MET A 21 -3.89 -18.67 1.96
CA MET A 21 -2.76 -17.72 2.01
C MET A 21 -1.91 -17.69 0.73
N SER A 22 -2.06 -18.66 -0.16
CA SER A 22 -1.39 -18.65 -1.47
C SER A 22 -2.22 -17.95 -2.56
N ASN A 23 -3.36 -17.37 -2.21
CA ASN A 23 -4.25 -16.66 -3.12
C ASN A 23 -4.61 -15.27 -2.56
N ASP A 24 -4.11 -14.20 -3.19
CA ASP A 24 -4.32 -12.84 -2.70
C ASP A 24 -5.80 -12.45 -2.59
N ALA A 25 -6.63 -12.91 -3.51
CA ALA A 25 -8.05 -12.59 -3.46
C ALA A 25 -8.75 -13.27 -2.27
N ASP A 26 -8.34 -14.48 -1.89
CA ASP A 26 -8.86 -15.15 -0.70
C ASP A 26 -8.40 -14.45 0.57
N GLN A 27 -7.13 -14.03 0.61
CA GLN A 27 -6.59 -13.23 1.72
C GLN A 27 -7.35 -11.91 1.89
N ILE A 28 -7.60 -11.18 0.80
CA ILE A 28 -8.35 -9.91 0.81
C ILE A 28 -9.79 -10.12 1.28
N GLU A 29 -10.48 -11.14 0.75
CA GLU A 29 -11.86 -11.41 1.16
C GLU A 29 -11.96 -11.80 2.64
N ARG A 30 -11.04 -12.64 3.11
CA ARG A 30 -10.97 -13.03 4.52
C ARG A 30 -10.65 -11.84 5.41
N ALA A 31 -9.71 -10.98 4.99
CA ALA A 31 -9.40 -9.74 5.71
C ALA A 31 -10.63 -8.82 5.84
N MET A 32 -11.40 -8.63 4.76
CA MET A 32 -12.66 -7.86 4.83
C MET A 32 -13.67 -8.47 5.80
N GLN A 33 -13.81 -9.80 5.83
CA GLN A 33 -14.71 -10.49 6.75
C GLN A 33 -14.26 -10.34 8.21
N GLU A 34 -12.97 -10.52 8.49
CA GLU A 34 -12.36 -10.37 9.81
C GLU A 34 -12.50 -8.94 10.34
N ASP A 35 -12.26 -7.94 9.49
CA ASP A 35 -12.33 -6.52 9.85
C ASP A 35 -13.76 -5.96 9.78
N GLN A 36 -14.75 -6.79 9.39
CA GLN A 36 -16.15 -6.39 9.19
C GLN A 36 -16.30 -5.19 8.24
N LYS A 37 -15.53 -5.20 7.15
CA LYS A 37 -15.57 -4.18 6.08
C LYS A 37 -16.19 -4.74 4.82
N ASP A 38 -16.82 -3.88 4.02
CA ASP A 38 -17.42 -4.22 2.74
C ASP A 38 -16.55 -3.81 1.53
N HIS A 39 -15.43 -3.14 1.78
CA HIS A 39 -14.49 -2.66 0.79
C HIS A 39 -13.03 -2.87 1.21
N TRP A 40 -12.12 -2.78 0.25
CA TRP A 40 -10.68 -2.95 0.45
C TRP A 40 -9.86 -2.02 -0.45
N GLY A 41 -8.57 -1.90 -0.16
CA GLY A 41 -7.62 -1.11 -0.95
C GLY A 41 -6.98 0.01 -0.13
N PHE A 42 -5.87 0.53 -0.63
CA PHE A 42 -5.16 1.64 0.01
C PHE A 42 -5.81 2.99 -0.29
N VAL A 43 -5.59 3.95 0.61
CA VAL A 43 -5.83 5.37 0.37
C VAL A 43 -4.64 5.95 -0.39
N ILE A 44 -4.92 6.77 -1.41
CA ILE A 44 -3.91 7.38 -2.27
C ILE A 44 -3.90 8.89 -2.01
N TYR A 45 -2.71 9.45 -1.81
CA TYR A 45 -2.47 10.89 -1.78
C TYR A 45 -1.86 11.32 -3.11
N ARG A 46 -2.52 12.26 -3.79
CA ARG A 46 -1.95 12.95 -4.94
C ARG A 46 -1.03 14.07 -4.45
N CYS A 47 0.26 13.96 -4.74
CA CYS A 47 1.29 14.91 -4.30
C CYS A 47 2.01 15.61 -5.45
N THR A 48 1.49 15.46 -6.67
CA THR A 48 1.87 16.27 -7.81
C THR A 48 0.63 16.65 -8.61
N TYR A 49 0.66 17.87 -9.11
CA TYR A 49 -0.45 18.46 -9.85
C TYR A 49 0.04 19.15 -11.13
N ASN A 50 1.18 18.71 -11.66
CA ASN A 50 1.79 19.23 -12.89
C ASN A 50 1.01 18.86 -14.15
N SER A 51 0.33 17.71 -14.15
CA SER A 51 -0.39 17.19 -15.32
C SER A 51 -1.56 16.30 -14.91
N ASP A 52 -2.79 16.73 -15.25
CA ASP A 52 -4.00 15.91 -15.03
C ASP A 52 -4.07 14.74 -16.02
N ALA A 53 -3.47 14.87 -17.20
CA ALA A 53 -3.42 13.81 -18.19
C ALA A 53 -2.54 12.65 -17.70
N ASP A 54 -1.36 12.98 -17.15
CA ASP A 54 -0.47 11.97 -16.57
C ASP A 54 -1.09 11.34 -15.32
N TRP A 55 -1.80 12.14 -14.51
CA TRP A 55 -2.57 11.62 -13.39
C TRP A 55 -3.64 10.59 -13.82
N GLN A 56 -4.36 10.84 -14.92
CA GLN A 56 -5.31 9.87 -15.47
C GLN A 56 -4.62 8.58 -15.96
N VAL A 57 -3.41 8.69 -16.51
CA VAL A 57 -2.58 7.52 -16.86
C VAL A 57 -2.23 6.71 -15.62
N PHE A 58 -1.83 7.38 -14.52
CA PHE A 58 -1.59 6.71 -13.24
C PHE A 58 -2.85 5.99 -12.74
N GLU A 59 -3.99 6.67 -12.64
CA GLU A 59 -5.23 6.06 -12.16
C GLU A 59 -5.65 4.83 -12.98
N HIS A 60 -5.51 4.92 -14.30
CA HIS A 60 -5.77 3.79 -15.20
C HIS A 60 -4.79 2.63 -14.94
N SER A 61 -3.50 2.93 -14.83
CA SER A 61 -2.45 1.93 -14.65
C SER A 61 -2.54 1.23 -13.30
N TYR A 62 -2.84 1.98 -12.24
CA TYR A 62 -3.08 1.45 -10.89
C TYR A 62 -4.26 0.48 -10.86
N ARG A 63 -5.42 0.88 -11.42
CA ARG A 63 -6.59 0.00 -11.50
C ARG A 63 -6.33 -1.20 -12.40
N ARG A 64 -5.58 -1.05 -13.49
CA ARG A 64 -5.18 -2.15 -14.39
C ARG A 64 -4.32 -3.17 -13.66
N ALA A 65 -3.26 -2.73 -12.97
CA ALA A 65 -2.36 -3.62 -12.23
C ALA A 65 -3.12 -4.45 -11.18
N ILE A 66 -4.00 -3.81 -10.40
CA ILE A 66 -4.85 -4.54 -9.45
C ILE A 66 -5.75 -5.53 -10.18
N ARG A 67 -6.38 -5.13 -11.29
CA ARG A 67 -7.27 -6.02 -12.05
C ARG A 67 -6.53 -7.23 -12.62
N GLU A 68 -5.29 -7.06 -13.08
CA GLU A 68 -4.44 -8.14 -13.58
C GLU A 68 -4.11 -9.14 -12.47
N THR A 69 -3.68 -8.67 -11.29
CA THR A 69 -3.41 -9.52 -10.12
C THR A 69 -4.67 -10.23 -9.64
N MET A 70 -5.80 -9.52 -9.53
CA MET A 70 -7.08 -10.14 -9.18
C MET A 70 -7.55 -11.14 -10.25
N GLY A 71 -7.25 -10.90 -11.53
CA GLY A 71 -7.50 -11.85 -12.61
C GLY A 71 -6.69 -13.13 -12.46
N PHE A 72 -5.39 -13.01 -12.17
CA PHE A 72 -4.48 -14.12 -11.92
C PHE A 72 -4.97 -15.01 -10.77
N PHE A 73 -5.38 -14.40 -9.66
CA PHE A 73 -5.90 -15.10 -8.48
C PHE A 73 -7.40 -15.46 -8.56
N LYS A 74 -8.04 -15.32 -9.73
CA LYS A 74 -9.48 -15.59 -9.95
C LYS A 74 -10.42 -14.82 -9.01
N GLY A 75 -9.98 -13.65 -8.57
CA GLY A 75 -10.60 -12.76 -7.59
C GLY A 75 -11.44 -11.62 -8.15
N LEU A 76 -11.77 -11.64 -9.44
CA LEU A 76 -12.57 -10.56 -10.04
C LEU A 76 -13.99 -10.45 -9.45
N ASP A 77 -14.45 -11.47 -8.73
CA ASP A 77 -15.73 -11.48 -7.99
C ASP A 77 -15.79 -10.49 -6.81
N ILE A 78 -14.64 -10.02 -6.32
CA ILE A 78 -14.54 -9.00 -5.25
C ILE A 78 -13.89 -7.70 -5.73
N PHE A 79 -13.71 -7.53 -7.04
CA PHE A 79 -13.09 -6.33 -7.61
C PHE A 79 -13.99 -5.10 -7.50
N ASP A 80 -15.31 -5.29 -7.48
CA ASP A 80 -16.30 -4.23 -7.23
C ASP A 80 -16.23 -3.66 -5.81
N LYS A 81 -15.62 -4.38 -4.87
CA LYS A 81 -15.33 -3.93 -3.50
C LYS A 81 -14.02 -3.14 -3.38
N LEU A 82 -13.25 -2.97 -4.46
CA LEU A 82 -12.06 -2.14 -4.45
C LEU A 82 -12.45 -0.66 -4.30
N ASP A 83 -12.05 -0.05 -3.20
CA ASP A 83 -12.23 1.38 -2.93
C ASP A 83 -10.90 2.13 -3.08
N VAL A 84 -10.75 2.74 -4.26
CA VAL A 84 -9.64 3.66 -4.57
C VAL A 84 -10.01 5.06 -4.09
N THR A 85 -9.81 5.31 -2.81
CA THR A 85 -9.97 6.65 -2.23
C THR A 85 -8.74 7.50 -2.53
N ILE A 86 -8.94 8.58 -3.28
CA ILE A 86 -7.90 9.55 -3.61
C ILE A 86 -8.16 10.82 -2.79
N ILE A 87 -7.14 11.27 -2.04
CA ILE A 87 -7.14 12.52 -1.30
C ILE A 87 -6.34 13.55 -2.11
N GLU A 88 -7.00 14.66 -2.44
CA GLU A 88 -6.46 15.75 -3.22
C GLU A 88 -6.67 17.10 -2.51
N ASP A 89 -5.59 17.87 -2.40
CA ASP A 89 -5.57 19.23 -1.89
C ASP A 89 -4.25 19.85 -2.36
N ARG A 90 -4.28 20.54 -3.50
CA ARG A 90 -3.07 21.13 -4.12
C ARG A 90 -2.33 22.06 -3.16
N ASP A 91 -3.05 22.81 -2.34
CA ASP A 91 -2.44 23.85 -1.50
C ASP A 91 -1.61 23.25 -0.36
N THR A 92 -1.93 22.03 0.08
CA THR A 92 -1.25 21.36 1.20
C THR A 92 -0.47 20.11 0.82
N LEU A 93 -0.78 19.49 -0.32
CA LEU A 93 -0.21 18.20 -0.73
C LEU A 93 0.76 18.27 -1.90
N ASP A 94 0.82 19.38 -2.65
CA ASP A 94 1.77 19.50 -3.77
C ASP A 94 3.22 19.48 -3.27
N GLY A 95 3.99 18.47 -3.71
CA GLY A 95 5.35 18.20 -3.23
C GLY A 95 5.45 17.75 -1.76
N ALA A 96 4.36 17.31 -1.14
CA ALA A 96 4.36 16.94 0.28
C ALA A 96 5.29 15.73 0.59
N SER A 97 6.05 15.88 1.68
CA SER A 97 6.92 14.83 2.20
C SER A 97 6.15 13.67 2.81
N SER A 98 6.79 12.50 2.96
CA SER A 98 6.18 11.34 3.61
C SER A 98 5.74 11.64 5.05
N ALA A 99 6.46 12.53 5.74
CA ALA A 99 6.11 13.00 7.08
C ALA A 99 4.81 13.82 7.09
N THR A 100 4.62 14.69 6.11
CA THR A 100 3.40 15.50 5.97
C THR A 100 2.21 14.61 5.68
N ILE A 101 2.34 13.70 4.71
CA ILE A 101 1.29 12.73 4.35
C ILE A 101 0.95 11.83 5.52
N ARG A 102 1.94 11.30 6.24
CA ARG A 102 1.71 10.46 7.42
C ARG A 102 0.89 11.19 8.50
N ASN A 103 1.15 12.48 8.72
CA ASN A 103 0.40 13.27 9.69
C ASN A 103 -1.04 13.52 9.24
N HIS A 104 -1.25 13.86 7.97
CA HIS A 104 -2.60 13.99 7.42
C HIS A 104 -3.36 12.66 7.48
N PHE A 105 -2.70 11.54 7.16
CA PHE A 105 -3.31 10.22 7.14
C PHE A 105 -3.72 9.76 8.54
N LYS A 106 -2.95 10.09 9.58
CA LYS A 106 -3.37 9.89 10.98
C LYS A 106 -4.67 10.63 11.31
N GLY A 107 -4.81 11.87 10.84
CA GLY A 107 -6.05 12.65 10.99
C GLY A 107 -7.23 11.99 10.28
N TRP A 108 -7.06 11.67 8.99
CA TRP A 108 -8.07 10.99 8.19
C TRP A 108 -8.54 9.67 8.82
N CYS A 109 -7.61 8.83 9.31
CA CYS A 109 -7.97 7.59 10.01
C CYS A 109 -8.85 7.85 11.23
N LYS A 110 -8.52 8.86 12.05
CA LYS A 110 -9.30 9.24 13.24
C LYS A 110 -10.70 9.74 12.87
N GLU A 111 -10.86 10.38 11.73
CA GLU A 111 -12.16 10.86 11.25
C GLU A 111 -13.06 9.70 10.81
N ILE A 112 -12.50 8.71 10.10
CA ILE A 112 -13.31 7.63 9.51
C ILE A 112 -13.50 6.42 10.43
N SER A 113 -12.56 6.15 11.34
CA SER A 113 -12.67 5.09 12.33
C SER A 113 -11.87 5.46 13.59
N PRO A 114 -12.43 6.31 14.48
CA PRO A 114 -11.75 6.74 15.71
C PRO A 114 -11.28 5.57 16.58
N GLU A 115 -12.07 4.49 16.64
CA GLU A 115 -11.78 3.31 17.47
C GLU A 115 -10.58 2.52 16.95
N GLU A 116 -10.47 2.31 15.63
CA GLU A 116 -9.35 1.58 15.03
C GLU A 116 -8.12 2.46 14.79
N ALA A 117 -8.29 3.78 14.66
CA ALA A 117 -7.20 4.68 14.29
C ALA A 117 -6.05 4.68 15.31
N ASP A 118 -6.39 4.55 16.59
CA ASP A 118 -5.45 4.53 17.71
C ASP A 118 -5.16 3.11 18.23
N ASP A 119 -5.73 2.07 17.61
CA ASP A 119 -5.45 0.67 17.95
C ASP A 119 -4.12 0.21 17.31
N PRO A 120 -3.06 -0.04 18.11
CA PRO A 120 -1.79 -0.51 17.58
C PRO A 120 -1.84 -1.97 17.09
N TRP A 121 -2.87 -2.72 17.46
CA TRP A 121 -3.11 -4.10 17.06
C TRP A 121 -4.10 -4.24 15.90
N SER A 122 -4.60 -3.12 15.35
CA SER A 122 -5.48 -3.16 14.20
C SER A 122 -4.79 -3.85 13.02
N ASN A 123 -5.44 -4.86 12.46
CA ASN A 123 -4.98 -5.57 11.27
C ASN A 123 -5.44 -4.89 9.98
N ASN A 124 -6.23 -3.82 10.07
CA ASN A 124 -6.81 -3.14 8.92
C ASN A 124 -5.75 -2.37 8.13
N GLN A 125 -5.28 -2.96 7.03
CA GLN A 125 -4.19 -2.41 6.22
C GLN A 125 -4.52 -1.03 5.66
N ARG A 126 -5.79 -0.76 5.36
CA ARG A 126 -6.28 0.53 4.89
C ARG A 126 -6.15 1.64 5.93
N LEU A 127 -6.07 1.31 7.22
CA LEU A 127 -5.81 2.25 8.32
C LEU A 127 -4.35 2.24 8.81
N LYS A 128 -3.52 1.33 8.30
CA LYS A 128 -2.10 1.20 8.65
C LYS A 128 -1.19 1.88 7.62
N PHE A 129 -1.56 1.83 6.35
CA PHE A 129 -0.74 2.29 5.24
C PHE A 129 -1.54 3.15 4.26
N CYS A 130 -0.85 4.11 3.67
CA CYS A 130 -1.36 4.90 2.55
C CYS A 130 -0.30 4.98 1.45
N ILE A 131 -0.76 5.23 0.24
CA ILE A 131 0.09 5.45 -0.92
C ILE A 131 0.28 6.94 -1.11
N ARG A 132 1.52 7.37 -1.34
CA ARG A 132 1.86 8.67 -1.89
C ARG A 132 2.26 8.52 -3.35
N VAL A 133 1.73 9.40 -4.18
CA VAL A 133 2.15 9.56 -5.58
C VAL A 133 2.77 10.94 -5.74
N ASP A 134 4.09 10.99 -5.67
CA ASP A 134 4.88 12.19 -5.98
C ASP A 134 5.22 12.26 -7.48
N GLU A 135 5.93 13.32 -7.89
CA GLU A 135 6.32 13.52 -9.29
C GLU A 135 7.12 12.33 -9.83
N ALA A 136 8.10 11.83 -9.07
CA ALA A 136 8.95 10.73 -9.51
C ALA A 136 8.15 9.44 -9.71
N SER A 137 7.22 9.14 -8.79
CA SER A 137 6.31 7.99 -8.92
C SER A 137 5.44 8.13 -10.17
N LEU A 138 4.83 9.30 -10.37
CA LEU A 138 3.97 9.57 -11.54
C LEU A 138 4.73 9.40 -12.86
N GLU A 139 5.93 10.00 -12.97
CA GLU A 139 6.78 9.89 -14.16
C GLU A 139 7.13 8.43 -14.49
N THR A 140 7.43 7.60 -13.48
CA THR A 140 7.76 6.19 -13.72
C THR A 140 6.59 5.42 -14.29
N VAL A 141 5.37 5.67 -13.80
CA VAL A 141 4.15 5.00 -14.26
C VAL A 141 3.78 5.45 -15.67
N VAL A 142 3.87 6.76 -15.94
CA VAL A 142 3.60 7.31 -17.29
C VAL A 142 4.57 6.72 -18.30
N ARG A 143 5.86 6.67 -17.97
CA ARG A 143 6.88 6.07 -18.83
C ARG A 143 6.60 4.59 -19.06
N ALA A 144 6.32 3.82 -18.00
CA ALA A 144 6.00 2.41 -18.12
C ALA A 144 4.74 2.16 -18.97
N ALA A 145 3.74 3.04 -18.90
CA ALA A 145 2.53 2.96 -19.72
C ALA A 145 2.79 3.25 -21.21
N GLN A 146 3.76 4.11 -21.53
CA GLN A 146 4.21 4.37 -22.90
C GLN A 146 5.05 3.21 -23.46
N ASP A 147 5.82 2.55 -22.60
CA ASP A 147 6.72 1.43 -22.93
C ASP A 147 5.97 0.07 -23.10
N ALA A 148 4.64 0.08 -23.21
CA ALA A 148 3.73 -1.09 -23.22
C ALA A 148 3.97 -2.15 -24.32
N GLU A 149 4.98 -1.99 -25.18
CA GLU A 149 5.46 -3.06 -26.08
C GLU A 149 6.45 -4.04 -25.41
N SER A 150 6.86 -3.81 -24.15
CA SER A 150 7.68 -4.78 -23.40
C SER A 150 6.81 -5.61 -22.44
N PRO A 151 6.44 -6.85 -22.80
CA PRO A 151 5.79 -7.76 -21.87
C PRO A 151 6.72 -7.99 -20.66
N GLY A 152 6.28 -7.54 -19.48
CA GLY A 152 7.01 -7.70 -18.20
C GLY A 152 7.59 -6.43 -17.57
N GLY A 153 7.25 -5.22 -18.05
CA GLY A 153 7.61 -3.98 -17.34
C GLY A 153 6.98 -3.92 -15.93
N ASP A 154 7.74 -3.40 -14.96
CA ASP A 154 7.34 -3.26 -13.54
C ASP A 154 6.12 -2.34 -13.31
N GLY A 155 5.67 -1.62 -14.34
CA GLY A 155 4.52 -0.71 -14.30
C GLY A 155 4.81 0.60 -13.58
N GLY A 156 6.08 0.89 -13.24
CA GLY A 156 6.46 1.97 -12.34
C GLY A 156 6.25 1.61 -10.87
N TYR A 157 6.42 2.58 -9.97
CA TYR A 157 6.25 2.39 -8.53
C TYR A 157 5.44 3.51 -7.88
N VAL A 158 5.00 3.24 -6.65
CA VAL A 158 4.45 4.22 -5.72
C VAL A 158 5.17 4.15 -4.37
N ASP A 159 5.04 5.20 -3.56
CA ASP A 159 5.53 5.18 -2.18
C ASP A 159 4.45 4.70 -1.21
N LEU A 160 4.69 3.59 -0.53
CA LEU A 160 3.83 3.09 0.54
C LEU A 160 4.34 3.60 1.90
N ILE A 161 3.52 4.38 2.58
CA ILE A 161 3.83 5.04 3.85
C ILE A 161 3.21 4.27 5.01
N TRP A 162 4.01 3.97 6.04
CA TRP A 162 3.52 3.41 7.29
C TRP A 162 3.07 4.50 8.26
N LYS A 163 1.79 4.44 8.69
CA LYS A 163 1.17 5.41 9.61
C LYS A 163 1.90 5.51 10.94
N ASN A 164 2.23 4.37 11.54
CA ASN A 164 2.73 4.30 12.92
C ASN A 164 4.25 4.41 13.03
N TRP A 165 4.96 4.52 11.90
CA TRP A 165 6.39 4.75 11.92
C TRP A 165 6.74 6.06 12.64
N SER A 166 7.81 6.01 13.45
CA SER A 166 8.32 7.14 14.22
C SER A 166 9.84 7.29 14.01
N PRO A 167 10.31 8.49 13.62
CA PRO A 167 11.74 8.72 13.40
C PRO A 167 12.56 8.55 14.70
N ASN A 168 11.99 8.86 15.86
CA ASN A 168 12.66 8.71 17.15
C ASN A 168 12.89 7.23 17.48
N GLN A 169 11.87 6.39 17.30
CA GLN A 169 11.99 4.95 17.53
C GLN A 169 12.99 4.32 16.56
N ALA A 170 12.95 4.70 15.28
CA ALA A 170 13.91 4.22 14.29
C ALA A 170 15.36 4.63 14.65
N ALA A 171 15.57 5.86 15.09
CA ALA A 171 16.90 6.34 15.51
C ALA A 171 17.42 5.61 16.76
N GLU A 172 16.55 5.32 17.74
CA GLU A 172 16.89 4.59 18.95
C GLU A 172 17.23 3.12 18.68
N GLN A 173 16.45 2.45 17.82
CA GLN A 173 16.60 1.02 17.54
C GLN A 173 17.76 0.73 16.58
N GLU A 174 17.95 1.56 15.55
CA GLU A 174 18.90 1.25 14.47
C GLU A 174 20.20 2.08 14.57
N GLY A 175 20.21 3.17 15.35
CA GLY A 175 21.25 4.19 15.28
C GLY A 175 21.30 4.89 13.92
N ALA A 176 22.19 5.88 13.76
CA ALA A 176 22.45 6.42 12.44
C ALA A 176 23.11 5.35 11.56
N ALA A 177 22.46 4.92 10.47
CA ALA A 177 23.03 3.95 9.54
C ALA A 177 24.20 4.59 8.77
N ARG A 178 25.40 4.53 9.34
CA ARG A 178 26.63 5.13 8.80
C ARG A 178 26.84 4.62 7.37
N GLY A 179 26.98 5.55 6.42
CA GLY A 179 27.19 5.24 5.00
C GLY A 179 25.93 5.14 4.14
N LYS A 180 24.72 5.35 4.69
CA LYS A 180 23.49 5.43 3.88
C LYS A 180 23.21 6.85 3.39
N ASP A 181 22.66 6.96 2.18
CA ASP A 181 22.21 8.21 1.57
C ASP A 181 21.08 8.86 2.36
N VAL A 182 20.98 10.19 2.29
CA VAL A 182 19.90 10.94 2.94
C VAL A 182 18.62 10.80 2.12
N VAL A 183 17.54 10.32 2.74
CA VAL A 183 16.19 10.24 2.15
C VAL A 183 15.27 11.11 2.97
N GLU A 184 14.70 12.17 2.36
CA GLU A 184 13.86 13.16 3.05
C GLU A 184 14.46 13.69 4.38
N GLY A 185 15.78 13.94 4.39
CA GLY A 185 16.49 14.40 5.59
C GLY A 185 16.88 13.28 6.58
N MET A 186 16.49 12.03 6.32
CA MET A 186 16.74 10.89 7.20
C MET A 186 17.88 10.00 6.72
N ARG A 187 18.71 9.55 7.68
CA ARG A 187 19.76 8.52 7.48
C ARG A 187 19.47 7.18 8.15
N ALA A 188 18.31 7.05 8.79
CA ALA A 188 17.87 5.79 9.38
C ALA A 188 17.79 4.67 8.31
N LYS A 189 17.87 3.41 8.74
CA LYS A 189 17.72 2.29 7.82
C LYS A 189 16.26 2.20 7.39
N ASP A 190 15.32 2.32 8.32
CA ASP A 190 13.90 2.57 8.05
C ASP A 190 13.59 4.07 8.02
N VAL A 191 13.00 4.56 6.92
CA VAL A 191 12.58 5.98 6.76
C VAL A 191 11.06 6.15 6.76
N GLY A 192 10.32 5.08 7.09
CA GLY A 192 8.87 5.09 7.30
C GLY A 192 8.03 5.04 6.03
N PHE A 193 8.67 4.81 4.89
CA PHE A 193 8.03 4.51 3.62
C PHE A 193 8.97 3.68 2.74
N MET A 194 8.41 2.92 1.81
CA MET A 194 9.14 2.18 0.79
C MET A 194 8.50 2.36 -0.57
N ARG A 195 9.28 2.14 -1.64
CA ARG A 195 8.73 2.07 -3.00
C ARG A 195 8.17 0.68 -3.23
N VAL A 196 6.98 0.60 -3.83
CA VAL A 196 6.31 -0.65 -4.18
C VAL A 196 5.97 -0.60 -5.67
N ALA A 197 6.37 -1.63 -6.42
CA ALA A 197 6.02 -1.76 -7.83
C ALA A 197 4.49 -1.79 -7.99
N LEU A 198 3.95 -1.13 -9.02
CA LEU A 198 2.50 -1.10 -9.24
C LEU A 198 1.92 -2.51 -9.37
N SER A 199 2.65 -3.41 -10.02
CA SER A 199 2.31 -4.83 -10.17
C SER A 199 2.19 -5.58 -8.83
N PHE A 200 2.87 -5.12 -7.79
CA PHE A 200 2.96 -5.80 -6.49
C PHE A 200 2.12 -5.13 -5.38
N VAL A 201 1.42 -4.02 -5.67
CA VAL A 201 0.61 -3.32 -4.65
C VAL A 201 -0.45 -4.22 -4.01
N THR A 202 -1.11 -5.08 -4.80
CA THR A 202 -2.11 -6.03 -4.28
C THR A 202 -1.47 -7.08 -3.36
N GLY A 203 -0.31 -7.64 -3.74
CA GLY A 203 0.43 -8.58 -2.88
C GLY A 203 0.88 -7.92 -1.57
N MET A 204 1.36 -6.67 -1.66
CA MET A 204 1.74 -5.89 -0.48
C MET A 204 0.56 -5.61 0.47
N TYR A 205 -0.66 -5.44 -0.06
CA TYR A 205 -1.88 -5.33 0.75
C TYR A 205 -2.13 -6.62 1.56
N CYS A 206 -1.88 -7.79 0.98
CA CYS A 206 -1.98 -9.08 1.68
C CYS A 206 -0.87 -9.25 2.72
N HIS A 207 0.39 -9.04 2.33
CA HIS A 207 1.55 -9.31 3.17
C HIS A 207 1.57 -8.45 4.43
N LEU A 208 1.25 -7.15 4.31
CA LEU A 208 1.33 -6.19 5.42
C LEU A 208 0.18 -6.29 6.44
N ARG A 209 -0.72 -7.27 6.27
CA ARG A 209 -1.68 -7.63 7.32
C ARG A 209 -0.95 -8.14 8.56
N GLN A 210 0.02 -9.05 8.36
CA GLN A 210 0.67 -9.78 9.45
C GLN A 210 1.49 -8.83 10.34
N GLU A 211 1.57 -9.18 11.63
CA GLU A 211 2.45 -8.49 12.57
C GLU A 211 3.91 -8.63 12.09
N TYR A 212 4.69 -7.55 12.19
CA TYR A 212 6.10 -7.49 11.76
C TYR A 212 6.37 -7.69 10.26
N ALA A 213 5.35 -7.83 9.41
CA ALA A 213 5.53 -7.98 7.96
C ALA A 213 6.34 -6.83 7.35
N TRP A 214 6.16 -5.61 7.87
CA TRP A 214 6.94 -4.45 7.46
C TRP A 214 8.44 -4.70 7.51
N ASP A 215 8.98 -5.29 8.58
CA ASP A 215 10.42 -5.50 8.73
C ASP A 215 11.01 -6.46 7.69
N SER A 216 10.18 -7.38 7.19
CA SER A 216 10.56 -8.38 6.17
C SER A 216 10.44 -7.80 4.74
N GLU A 217 9.34 -7.09 4.50
CA GLU A 217 9.02 -6.51 3.19
C GLU A 217 9.81 -5.23 2.92
N TYR A 218 10.21 -4.50 3.96
CA TYR A 218 10.77 -3.18 3.82
C TYR A 218 12.01 -3.15 2.90
N ARG A 219 11.93 -2.30 1.88
CA ARG A 219 13.03 -1.94 1.00
C ARG A 219 13.27 -0.44 1.13
N ARG A 220 14.45 -0.08 1.63
CA ARG A 220 14.83 1.33 1.76
C ARG A 220 14.95 1.96 0.38
N PRO A 221 14.31 3.11 0.10
CA PRO A 221 14.55 3.85 -1.13
C PRO A 221 16.06 4.10 -1.37
N PRO A 222 16.55 3.99 -2.61
CA PRO A 222 15.77 3.97 -3.86
C PRO A 222 15.29 2.59 -4.33
N TYR A 223 15.56 1.51 -3.60
CA TYR A 223 15.12 0.16 -3.98
C TYR A 223 13.59 0.05 -3.96
N VAL A 224 13.05 -0.74 -4.89
CA VAL A 224 11.62 -1.00 -5.06
C VAL A 224 11.32 -2.41 -4.56
N ALA A 225 10.22 -2.58 -3.83
CA ALA A 225 9.67 -3.89 -3.49
C ALA A 225 8.75 -4.38 -4.62
N ASP A 226 9.06 -5.55 -5.18
CA ASP A 226 8.47 -6.08 -6.41
C ASP A 226 8.00 -7.55 -6.34
N GLY A 227 8.26 -8.26 -5.24
CA GLY A 227 7.77 -9.63 -4.97
C GLY A 227 8.85 -10.70 -4.90
#